data_AF-A0A1I4D6J0-F1
#
_entry.id   AF-A0A1I4D6J0-F1
#
_cell.length_a   1.000
_cell.length_b   1.000
_cell.length_c   1.000
_cell.angle_alpha   90.00
_cell.angle_beta   90.00
_cell.angle_gamma   90.00
#
_symmetry.space_group_name_H-M   'P 1'
#
loop_
_entity.id
_entity.type
_entity.pdbx_description
1 polymer ?
#
loop_
_entity_poly.entity_id
_entity_poly.type
_entity_poly.pdbx_seq_one_letter_code
_entity_poly.pdbx_strand_id
1 'polypeptide(L)' 'MLFVAPDLDRRELDVLDQVEELKTNLRHQLAEPRRWVGSLRRVSLARAIQGSNSIEGYEAGLDDAMDIAAGEEPLDD' A
#
# COMPACT_ATOMS: atom_id res chain seq x y z
N MET A 1 27.36 -17.72 -3.61
CA MET A 1 26.43 -16.98 -2.72
C MET A 1 25.37 -17.96 -2.28
N LEU A 2 25.22 -18.18 -0.97
CA LEU A 2 24.50 -19.33 -0.39
C LEU A 2 23.22 -18.87 0.33
N PHE A 3 22.48 -17.97 -0.31
CA PHE A 3 21.09 -17.69 0.06
C PHE A 3 20.23 -18.22 -1.07
N VAL A 4 19.55 -19.34 -0.80
CA VAL A 4 18.49 -19.88 -1.65
C VAL A 4 17.18 -19.46 -0.99
N ALA A 5 16.29 -18.86 -1.76
CA ALA A 5 14.96 -18.55 -1.26
C ALA A 5 14.25 -19.87 -0.90
N PRO A 6 13.55 -19.95 0.24
CA PRO A 6 12.78 -21.14 0.58
C PRO A 6 11.70 -21.39 -0.48
N ASP A 7 11.34 -22.65 -0.68
CA ASP A 7 10.18 -23.00 -1.48
C ASP A 7 8.91 -22.48 -0.80
N LEU A 8 8.03 -21.86 -1.60
CA LEU A 8 6.76 -21.37 -1.11
C LEU A 8 5.80 -22.53 -0.86
N ASP A 9 5.08 -22.45 0.26
CA ASP A 9 4.01 -23.38 0.54
C ASP A 9 2.73 -23.04 -0.25
N ARG A 10 1.71 -23.91 -0.15
CA ARG A 10 0.45 -23.70 -0.85
C ARG A 10 -0.25 -22.40 -0.45
N ARG A 11 -0.21 -22.05 0.83
CA ARG A 11 -0.88 -20.84 1.33
C ARG A 11 -0.20 -19.59 0.79
N GLU A 12 1.13 -19.59 0.71
CA GLU A 12 1.90 -18.48 0.14
C GLU A 12 1.57 -18.30 -1.35
N LEU A 13 1.50 -19.39 -2.11
CA LEU A 13 1.05 -19.36 -3.51
C LEU A 13 -0.39 -18.85 -3.64
N ASP A 14 -1.32 -19.32 -2.80
CA ASP A 14 -2.71 -18.88 -2.81
C ASP A 14 -2.84 -17.37 -2.54
N VAL A 15 -1.97 -16.79 -1.70
CA VAL A 15 -1.94 -15.34 -1.43
C VAL A 15 -1.42 -14.58 -2.64
N LEU A 16 -0.40 -15.09 -3.34
CA LEU A 16 0.11 -14.46 -4.55
C LEU A 16 -0.98 -14.40 -5.63
N ASP A 17 -1.75 -15.47 -5.82
CA ASP A 17 -2.86 -15.50 -6.78
C ASP A 17 -3.93 -14.46 -6.43
N GLN A 18 -4.28 -14.31 -5.15
CA GLN A 18 -5.21 -13.28 -4.70
C GLN A 18 -4.71 -11.85 -4.97
N VAL A 19 -3.41 -11.61 -4.79
CA VAL A 19 -2.80 -10.30 -5.10
C VAL A 19 -2.87 -10.01 -6.60
N GLU A 20 -2.59 -11.00 -7.45
CA GLU A 20 -2.67 -10.84 -8.91
C GLU A 20 -4.12 -10.66 -9.39
N GLU A 21 -5.09 -11.34 -8.78
CA GLU A 21 -6.51 -11.11 -9.04
C GLU A 21 -6.89 -9.65 -8.68
N LEU A 22 -6.46 -9.16 -7.52
CA LEU A 22 -6.73 -7.78 -7.09
C LEU A 22 -6.12 -6.76 -8.06
N LYS A 23 -4.86 -6.95 -8.47
CA LYS A 23 -4.21 -6.09 -9.47
C LYS A 23 -4.97 -6.10 -10.79
N THR A 24 -5.41 -7.27 -11.25
CA THR A 24 -6.17 -7.42 -12.49
C THR A 24 -7.50 -6.67 -12.43
N ASN A 25 -8.19 -6.74 -11.29
CA ASN A 25 -9.45 -6.05 -11.05
C ASN A 25 -9.28 -4.52 -10.98
N LEU A 26 -8.16 -4.05 -10.43
CA LEU A 26 -7.87 -2.62 -10.27
C LEU A 26 -7.11 -1.98 -11.44
N ARG A 27 -6.74 -2.75 -12.47
CA ARG A 27 -5.81 -2.30 -13.52
C ARG A 27 -6.27 -1.03 -14.25
N HIS A 28 -7.57 -0.85 -14.45
CA HIS A 28 -8.12 0.31 -15.15
C HIS A 28 -8.18 1.56 -14.27
N GLN A 29 -8.23 1.38 -12.96
CA GLN A 29 -8.19 2.46 -11.97
C GLN A 29 -6.75 2.86 -11.61
N LEU A 30 -5.80 1.93 -11.77
CA LEU A 30 -4.37 2.11 -11.50
C LEU A 30 -3.53 2.45 -12.74
N ALA A 31 -4.11 2.36 -13.95
CA ALA A 31 -3.41 2.69 -15.19
C ALA A 31 -2.90 4.14 -15.19
N GLU A 32 -1.69 4.35 -15.73
CA GLU A 32 -1.10 5.68 -15.86
C GLU A 32 -1.95 6.58 -16.79
N PRO A 33 -2.09 7.89 -16.48
CA PRO A 33 -1.53 8.56 -15.31
C PRO A 33 -2.24 8.13 -14.01
N ARG A 34 -1.50 7.66 -13.00
CA ARG A 34 -2.02 7.05 -11.75
C ARG A 34 -3.15 7.89 -11.15
N ARG A 35 -4.39 7.43 -11.24
CA ARG A 35 -5.59 8.25 -10.93
C ARG A 35 -6.02 8.25 -9.47
N TRP A 36 -5.19 7.79 -8.55
CA TRP A 36 -5.55 7.82 -7.14
C TRP A 36 -5.36 9.27 -6.69
N VAL A 37 -6.47 10.00 -6.69
CA VAL A 37 -6.53 11.42 -6.34
C VAL A 37 -7.45 11.63 -5.14
N GLY A 38 -7.34 12.80 -4.51
CA GLY A 38 -8.23 13.20 -3.44
C GLY A 38 -8.21 12.25 -2.24
N SER A 39 -9.39 11.82 -1.79
CA SER A 39 -9.54 11.02 -0.57
C SER A 39 -8.91 9.62 -0.67
N LEU A 40 -8.96 8.98 -1.84
CA LEU A 40 -8.40 7.64 -2.01
C LEU A 40 -6.89 7.65 -1.78
N ARG A 41 -6.18 8.60 -2.41
CA ARG A 41 -4.73 8.79 -2.19
C ARG A 41 -4.40 9.04 -0.71
N ARG A 42 -5.11 9.98 -0.08
CA ARG A 42 -4.86 10.36 1.31
C ARG A 42 -5.10 9.21 2.29
N VAL A 43 -6.20 8.47 2.15
CA VAL A 43 -6.51 7.32 3.02
C VAL A 43 -5.52 6.19 2.81
N SER A 44 -5.13 5.89 1.57
CA SER A 44 -4.12 4.86 1.30
C SER A 44 -2.76 5.22 1.89
N LEU A 45 -2.34 6.48 1.76
CA LEU A 45 -1.10 6.98 2.36
C LEU A 45 -1.16 6.95 3.90
N ALA A 46 -2.24 7.43 4.50
CA ALA A 46 -2.42 7.43 5.95
C ALA A 46 -2.39 6.01 6.54
N ARG A 47 -3.00 5.03 5.87
CA ARG A 47 -2.94 3.62 6.29
C ARG A 47 -1.52 3.04 6.19
N ALA A 48 -0.76 3.44 5.17
CA ALA A 48 0.64 3.03 5.05
C ALA A 48 1.50 3.60 6.18
N ILE A 49 1.33 4.89 6.51
CA ILE A 49 2.00 5.55 7.65
C ILE A 49 1.65 4.85 8.97
N GLN A 50 0.35 4.66 9.24
CA GLN A 50 -0.12 3.98 10.45
C GLN A 50 0.46 2.56 10.55
N GLY A 51 0.40 1.78 9.46
CA GLY A 51 0.90 0.42 9.42
C GLY A 51 2.40 0.35 9.73
N SER A 52 3.20 1.18 9.05
CA SER A 52 4.65 1.23 9.27
C SER A 52 5.00 1.63 10.71
N ASN A 53 4.32 2.64 11.25
CA ASN A 53 4.58 3.10 12.62
C ASN A 53 4.19 2.05 13.65
N SER A 54 3.10 1.31 13.42
CA SER A 54 2.65 0.25 14.33
C SER A 54 3.61 -0.93 14.39
N ILE A 55 4.31 -1.25 13.29
CA ILE A 55 5.35 -2.29 13.25
C ILE A 55 6.51 -1.92 14.17
N GLU A 56 6.85 -0.63 14.26
CA GLU A 56 7.91 -0.10 15.13
C GLU A 56 7.44 0.18 16.56
N GLY A 57 6.17 -0.08 16.89
CA GLY A 57 5.59 0.14 18.21
C GLY A 57 5.14 1.58 18.49
N TYR A 58 5.04 2.43 17.47
CA TYR A 58 4.50 3.78 17.58
C TYR A 58 2.98 3.80 17.38
N GLU A 59 2.28 4.49 18.26
CA GLU A 59 0.85 4.77 18.10
C GLU A 59 0.66 6.02 17.24
N ALA A 60 0.51 5.81 15.93
CA ALA A 60 0.07 6.85 15.00
C ALA A 60 -1.39 6.59 14.65
N GLY A 61 -2.29 7.38 15.23
CA GLY A 61 -3.72 7.31 14.93
C GLY A 61 -3.98 7.50 13.44
N LEU A 62 -5.04 6.87 12.92
CA LEU A 62 -5.39 7.04 11.50
C LEU A 62 -5.69 8.52 11.17
N ASP A 63 -6.30 9.25 12.10
CA ASP A 63 -6.62 10.67 11.94
C ASP A 63 -5.35 11.53 11.86
N ASP A 64 -4.37 11.28 12.75
CA ASP A 64 -3.07 11.96 12.69
C ASP A 64 -2.31 11.65 11.39
N ALA A 65 -2.35 10.38 10.96
CA ALA A 65 -1.75 9.96 9.70
C ALA A 65 -2.46 10.58 8.48
N MET A 66 -3.77 10.83 8.57
CA MET A 66 -4.55 11.53 7.56
C MET A 66 -4.19 13.01 7.46
N ASP A 67 -3.95 13.67 8.60
CA ASP A 67 -3.50 15.07 8.64
C ASP A 67 -2.11 15.22 8.03
N ILE A 68 -1.20 14.28 8.31
CA ILE A 68 0.12 14.22 7.67
C ILE A 68 -0.02 13.99 6.16
N ALA A 69 -0.86 13.02 5.74
CA ALA A 69 -1.09 12.70 4.33
C ALA A 69 -1.78 13.83 3.55
N ALA A 70 -2.46 14.75 4.23
CA ALA A 70 -3.06 15.94 3.62
C ALA A 70 -2.03 17.06 3.37
N GLY A 71 -0.91 17.06 4.10
CA GLY A 71 0.16 18.05 4.00
C GLY A 71 1.24 17.75 2.94
N GLU A 72 1.24 16.57 2.31
CA GLU A 72 2.09 16.33 1.14
C GLU A 72 1.57 17.13 -0.06
N GLU A 73 2.38 18.08 -0.54
CA GLU A 73 2.12 18.82 -1.78
C GLU A 73 1.87 17.83 -2.95
N PRO A 74 1.01 18.18 -3.93
CA PRO A 74 0.90 17.40 -5.15
C PRO A 74 2.30 17.24 -5.75
N LEU A 75 2.71 16.01 -6.08
CA LEU A 75 3.84 15.83 -6.98
C LEU A 75 3.41 16.45 -8.31
N ASP A 76 4.11 17.50 -8.75
CA ASP A 76 3.85 18.17 -10.02
C ASP A 76 3.79 17.12 -11.16
N ASP A 77 2.82 17.31 -12.06
CA ASP A 77 2.46 16.42 -13.19
C ASP A 77 3.62 16.13 -14.15
#